data_AF-A0A452ICI5-F1
#
_entry.id   AF-A0A452ICI5-F1
#
_cell.length_a   1.000
_cell.length_b   1.000
_cell.length_c   1.000
_cell.angle_alpha   90.00
_cell.angle_beta   90.00
_cell.angle_gamma   90.00
#
_symmetry.space_group_name_H-M   'P 1'
#
loop_
_entity.id
_entity.type
_entity.pdbx_description
1 polymer ?
#
loop_
_entity_poly.entity_id
_entity_poly.type
_entity_poly.pdbx_seq_one_letter_code
_entity_poly.pdbx_strand_id
1 'polypeptide(L)'
;MWAGCASITGWFLFIQTVPRVAGSRPCSPQYFGHGLMACECNASYCDTLDPVVIPALGTYAKYESSKMGKRLERSEGRFQSDSMAPDLLLKLDTAQRYQKVKGFGGSVTDSAAMNILSLSKETQRHLLASYFMEEGIEYNLLRIPMASCDFSTHPYSYDDTPYDYQLLNFTLKDEDTKLKIPILHRAMALSKKPLSLVASPWSSPVWMKTNGEMKGKGSLKGKPGDKYHKTWANYFIRFLDEYAKHNLTFWAVTAQNEPTAGLINNYPFQCLGFTAEHQRDFIAQDLGPALANSSHKGTQLIMLDDNRMLLPRWAKVILGDPNAARYVHGIGVHWYLDFIAPVEDTLLPTHDLFPDYFILATEACIGSHFWERDVILGCWDRGNQYSHSILTDLNNFVTGWIDWNLALDLEGGPNWVQNYVDSPVIVDRKKDLFYKQPMFYHLGHFSKFIPEGSQRIGLVVSKKSCKCSMEYAAFLRPDGAAVVVVLNRYSTDVPFRISDPGVGFIEAVAPADSIQTYLWRRQ
;
A
#
# COMPACT_ATOMS: atom_id res chain seq x y z
N MET A 1 -78.86 -10.22 1.21
CA MET A 1 -78.65 -11.03 0.00
C MET A 1 -77.28 -10.69 -0.54
N TRP A 2 -76.42 -11.69 -0.63
CA TRP A 2 -75.01 -11.58 -1.00
C TRP A 2 -74.83 -11.25 -2.49
N ALA A 3 -73.90 -10.35 -2.80
CA ALA A 3 -73.25 -10.27 -4.09
C ALA A 3 -71.73 -10.46 -3.85
N GLY A 4 -71.21 -11.61 -4.26
CA GLY A 4 -69.80 -11.94 -4.15
C GLY A 4 -69.02 -11.36 -5.33
N CYS A 5 -68.00 -10.55 -5.04
CA CYS A 5 -66.95 -10.19 -5.98
C CYS A 5 -65.86 -11.27 -5.95
N ALA A 6 -65.58 -11.86 -7.12
CA ALA A 6 -64.43 -12.72 -7.32
C ALA A 6 -63.14 -11.88 -7.35
N SER A 7 -62.14 -12.26 -6.55
CA SER A 7 -60.77 -11.74 -6.64
C SER A 7 -59.87 -12.85 -7.18
N ILE A 8 -59.21 -12.58 -8.31
CA ILE A 8 -58.21 -13.46 -8.92
C ILE A 8 -56.86 -13.11 -8.29
N THR A 9 -56.32 -14.00 -7.47
CA THR A 9 -54.95 -13.93 -6.94
C THR A 9 -53.95 -14.35 -8.01
N GLY A 10 -53.30 -13.39 -8.67
CA GLY A 10 -52.13 -13.62 -9.51
C GLY A 10 -50.86 -13.74 -8.66
N TRP A 11 -50.25 -14.93 -8.63
CA TRP A 11 -48.93 -15.15 -8.06
C TRP A 11 -47.85 -14.64 -9.03
N PHE A 12 -47.19 -13.54 -8.71
CA PHE A 12 -45.98 -13.12 -9.40
C PHE A 12 -44.77 -13.90 -8.86
N LEU A 13 -44.25 -14.84 -9.66
CA LEU A 13 -42.93 -15.42 -9.45
C LEU A 13 -41.87 -14.33 -9.71
N PHE A 14 -41.22 -13.85 -8.65
CA PHE A 14 -39.98 -13.10 -8.79
C PHE A 14 -38.86 -14.07 -9.21
N ILE A 15 -38.52 -14.06 -10.50
CA ILE A 15 -37.29 -14.67 -10.98
C ILE A 15 -36.15 -13.78 -10.48
N GLN A 16 -35.50 -14.21 -9.40
CA GLN A 16 -34.20 -13.66 -9.02
C GLN A 16 -33.20 -14.03 -10.11
N THR A 17 -32.84 -13.07 -10.95
CA THR A 17 -31.72 -13.21 -11.87
C THR A 17 -30.44 -13.24 -11.05
N VAL A 18 -29.90 -14.44 -10.82
CA VAL A 18 -28.54 -14.63 -10.32
C VAL A 18 -27.60 -13.89 -11.27
N PRO A 19 -26.78 -12.92 -10.80
CA PRO A 19 -25.81 -12.26 -11.65
C PRO A 19 -24.85 -13.32 -12.20
N ARG A 20 -24.79 -13.43 -13.52
CA ARG A 20 -23.81 -14.25 -14.23
C ARG A 20 -22.43 -13.74 -13.80
N VAL A 21 -21.58 -14.60 -13.23
CA VAL A 21 -20.17 -14.27 -12.95
C VAL A 21 -19.55 -13.86 -14.27
N ALA A 22 -19.22 -12.57 -14.41
CA ALA A 22 -18.51 -12.08 -15.58
C ALA A 22 -17.09 -12.63 -15.48
N GLY A 23 -16.72 -13.54 -16.39
CA GLY A 23 -15.36 -14.08 -16.44
C GLY A 23 -14.31 -12.99 -16.68
N SER A 24 -13.05 -13.30 -16.37
CA SER A 24 -11.90 -12.40 -16.55
C SER A 24 -11.92 -11.69 -17.90
N ARG A 25 -11.64 -10.39 -17.89
CA ARG A 25 -11.48 -9.58 -19.10
C ARG A 25 -10.00 -9.32 -19.33
N PRO A 26 -9.45 -9.58 -20.54
CA PRO A 26 -8.03 -9.38 -20.80
C PRO A 26 -7.65 -7.90 -20.79
N CYS A 27 -6.36 -7.62 -20.58
CA CYS A 27 -5.78 -6.30 -20.82
C CYS A 27 -6.14 -5.78 -22.22
N SER A 28 -6.56 -4.51 -22.32
CA SER A 28 -6.61 -3.78 -23.60
C SER A 28 -5.28 -3.05 -23.78
N PRO A 29 -4.30 -3.62 -24.52
CA PRO A 29 -2.93 -3.11 -24.51
C PRO A 29 -2.84 -1.81 -25.29
N GLN A 30 -2.22 -0.80 -24.68
CA GLN A 30 -1.83 0.45 -25.32
C GLN A 30 -0.31 0.62 -25.24
N TYR A 31 0.32 0.90 -26.39
CA TYR A 31 1.77 1.01 -26.52
C TYR A 31 2.22 2.46 -26.64
N PHE A 32 3.23 2.85 -25.86
CA PHE A 32 3.81 4.20 -25.82
C PHE A 32 5.26 4.24 -26.32
N GLY A 33 5.68 3.17 -26.99
CA GLY A 33 7.04 2.92 -27.45
C GLY A 33 7.33 1.43 -27.49
N HIS A 34 8.52 1.04 -27.96
CA HIS A 34 8.91 -0.36 -28.02
C HIS A 34 9.02 -0.97 -26.61
N GLY A 35 8.17 -1.95 -26.30
CA GLY A 35 8.15 -2.62 -24.99
C GLY A 35 7.49 -1.80 -23.85
N LEU A 36 6.93 -0.63 -24.16
CA LEU A 36 6.22 0.22 -23.21
C LEU A 36 4.71 0.00 -23.34
N MET A 37 4.16 -0.94 -22.57
CA MET A 37 2.75 -1.33 -22.63
C MET A 37 2.03 -1.15 -21.30
N ALA A 38 0.92 -0.41 -21.33
CA ALA A 38 -0.04 -0.30 -20.24
C ALA A 38 -1.41 -0.83 -20.70
N CYS A 39 -2.30 -1.12 -19.74
CA CYS A 39 -3.67 -1.54 -20.07
C CYS A 39 -4.62 -0.35 -19.96
N GLU A 40 -5.30 -0.05 -21.06
CA GLU A 40 -6.28 1.04 -21.12
C GLU A 40 -7.64 0.60 -20.56
N CYS A 41 -8.22 1.46 -19.74
CA CYS A 41 -9.55 1.30 -19.17
C CYS A 41 -10.36 2.59 -19.30
N ASN A 42 -11.64 2.48 -19.61
CA ASN A 42 -12.57 3.59 -19.79
C ASN A 42 -13.96 3.23 -19.21
N ALA A 43 -15.00 4.00 -19.53
CA ALA A 43 -16.35 3.78 -19.02
C ALA A 43 -16.97 2.44 -19.44
N SER A 44 -16.62 1.90 -20.61
CA SER A 44 -17.23 0.68 -21.17
C SER A 44 -16.38 -0.58 -20.94
N TYR A 45 -15.08 -0.41 -20.75
CA TYR A 45 -14.14 -1.53 -20.64
C TYR A 45 -13.05 -1.28 -19.60
N CYS A 46 -12.74 -2.31 -18.82
CA CYS A 46 -11.48 -2.42 -18.09
C CYS A 46 -11.18 -3.91 -17.90
N ASP A 47 -9.89 -4.26 -17.84
CA ASP A 47 -9.47 -5.63 -17.60
C ASP A 47 -9.73 -6.04 -16.15
N THR A 48 -10.15 -7.29 -15.98
CA THR A 48 -10.56 -7.87 -14.69
C THR A 48 -9.98 -9.26 -14.54
N LEU A 49 -9.76 -9.66 -13.29
CA LEU A 49 -9.28 -10.98 -12.92
C LEU A 49 -10.44 -11.83 -12.44
N ASP A 50 -10.32 -13.15 -12.62
CA ASP A 50 -11.22 -14.07 -11.93
C ASP A 50 -10.94 -14.03 -10.41
N PRO A 51 -11.97 -14.22 -9.57
CA PRO A 51 -11.80 -14.49 -8.15
C PRO A 51 -10.76 -15.58 -7.89
N VAL A 52 -9.98 -15.42 -6.82
CA VAL A 52 -8.93 -16.39 -6.48
C VAL A 52 -9.57 -17.67 -5.95
N VAL A 53 -9.55 -18.73 -6.77
CA VAL A 53 -10.00 -20.07 -6.37
C VAL A 53 -8.78 -20.94 -6.10
N ILE A 54 -8.71 -21.50 -4.88
CA ILE A 54 -7.66 -22.45 -4.51
C ILE A 54 -7.86 -23.74 -5.32
N PRO A 55 -6.85 -24.20 -6.06
CA PRO A 55 -6.96 -25.39 -6.89
C PRO A 55 -7.12 -26.67 -6.06
N ALA A 56 -7.53 -27.76 -6.73
CA ALA A 56 -7.67 -29.07 -6.12
C ALA A 56 -6.32 -29.59 -5.58
N LEU A 57 -6.36 -30.49 -4.59
CA LEU A 57 -5.14 -31.09 -4.04
C LEU A 57 -4.34 -31.79 -5.16
N GLY A 58 -3.02 -31.57 -5.18
CA GLY A 58 -2.13 -32.09 -6.24
C GLY A 58 -2.10 -31.25 -7.52
N THR A 59 -2.85 -30.13 -7.59
CA THR A 59 -2.73 -29.12 -8.65
C THR A 59 -2.35 -27.76 -8.09
N TYR A 60 -1.82 -26.88 -8.95
CA TYR A 60 -1.46 -25.51 -8.60
C TYR A 60 -1.99 -24.54 -9.66
N ALA A 61 -2.25 -23.31 -9.24
CA ALA A 61 -2.51 -22.18 -10.12
C ALA A 61 -1.24 -21.34 -10.24
N LYS A 62 -0.94 -20.86 -11.44
CA LYS A 62 0.13 -19.91 -11.74
C LYS A 62 -0.46 -18.67 -12.39
N TYR A 63 -0.11 -17.51 -11.87
CA TYR A 63 -0.41 -16.21 -12.45
C TYR A 63 0.89 -15.60 -12.96
N GLU A 64 0.90 -15.08 -14.19
CA GLU A 64 2.12 -14.58 -14.84
C GLU A 64 1.90 -13.20 -15.45
N SER A 65 2.82 -12.28 -15.15
CA SER A 65 2.98 -11.04 -15.89
C SER A 65 4.38 -10.99 -16.50
N SER A 66 4.50 -10.41 -17.69
CA SER A 66 5.79 -10.27 -18.37
C SER A 66 5.89 -8.99 -19.19
N LYS A 67 7.12 -8.55 -19.46
CA LYS A 67 7.42 -7.44 -20.37
C LYS A 67 6.85 -7.66 -21.77
N MET A 68 6.72 -8.94 -22.18
CA MET A 68 6.11 -9.35 -23.45
C MET A 68 4.60 -9.13 -23.53
N GLY A 69 3.94 -8.81 -22.41
CA GLY A 69 2.58 -8.30 -22.40
C GLY A 69 1.58 -9.12 -21.61
N LYS A 70 2.00 -10.20 -20.94
CA LYS A 70 1.15 -10.93 -20.01
C LYS A 70 0.83 -10.06 -18.80
N ARG A 71 -0.40 -10.16 -18.30
CA ARG A 71 -0.92 -9.36 -17.18
C ARG A 71 -1.77 -10.24 -16.28
N LEU A 72 -1.15 -10.76 -15.21
CA LEU A 72 -1.75 -11.71 -14.26
C LEU A 72 -2.49 -12.87 -14.96
N GLU A 73 -1.91 -13.37 -16.06
CA GLU A 73 -2.51 -14.44 -16.86
C GLU A 73 -2.50 -15.75 -16.07
N ARG A 74 -3.67 -16.35 -15.89
CA ARG A 74 -3.87 -17.56 -15.10
C ARG A 74 -3.62 -18.81 -15.94
N SER A 75 -2.89 -19.76 -15.37
CA SER A 75 -2.72 -21.12 -15.87
C SER A 75 -2.74 -22.12 -14.71
N GLU A 76 -2.97 -23.40 -14.99
CA GLU A 76 -2.94 -24.47 -14.00
C GLU A 76 -1.92 -25.55 -14.39
N GLY A 77 -1.35 -26.21 -13.38
CA GLY A 77 -0.49 -27.37 -13.57
C GLY A 77 -0.68 -28.40 -12.47
N ARG A 78 0.03 -29.53 -12.58
CA ARG A 78 -0.02 -30.64 -11.62
C ARG A 78 1.33 -30.80 -10.93
N PHE A 79 1.28 -31.20 -9.67
CA PHE A 79 2.48 -31.60 -8.95
C PHE A 79 3.05 -32.90 -9.53
N GLN A 80 4.36 -32.99 -9.53
CA GLN A 80 5.10 -34.19 -9.92
C GLN A 80 5.69 -34.87 -8.69
N SER A 81 5.83 -36.20 -8.75
CA SER A 81 6.35 -37.04 -7.66
C SER A 81 7.82 -37.40 -7.79
N ASP A 82 8.38 -37.42 -9.01
CA ASP A 82 9.74 -37.91 -9.26
C ASP A 82 10.32 -37.30 -10.56
N SER A 83 11.42 -36.55 -10.47
CA SER A 83 12.14 -36.04 -11.64
C SER A 83 13.56 -35.52 -11.31
N MET A 84 14.46 -35.60 -12.31
CA MET A 84 15.85 -35.09 -12.26
C MET A 84 15.90 -33.60 -11.88
N ALA A 85 16.62 -33.23 -10.81
CA ALA A 85 16.61 -31.86 -10.29
C ALA A 85 17.19 -30.82 -11.28
N PRO A 86 16.48 -29.72 -11.59
CA PRO A 86 17.10 -28.57 -12.25
C PRO A 86 18.13 -27.94 -11.32
N ASP A 87 18.97 -27.08 -11.87
CA ASP A 87 20.03 -26.42 -11.10
C ASP A 87 19.49 -25.60 -9.92
N LEU A 88 18.28 -25.01 -10.01
CA LEU A 88 17.69 -24.21 -8.94
C LEU A 88 16.43 -24.86 -8.34
N LEU A 89 16.49 -25.16 -7.04
CA LEU A 89 15.38 -25.68 -6.24
C LEU A 89 15.03 -24.70 -5.11
N LEU A 90 13.75 -24.38 -5.01
CA LEU A 90 13.12 -23.60 -3.95
C LEU A 90 12.29 -24.54 -3.08
N LYS A 91 12.84 -24.96 -1.94
CA LYS A 91 12.17 -25.91 -1.03
C LYS A 91 11.48 -25.16 0.10
N LEU A 92 10.16 -25.32 0.21
CA LEU A 92 9.38 -24.74 1.31
C LEU A 92 9.80 -25.37 2.64
N ASP A 93 10.01 -24.50 3.64
CA ASP A 93 10.19 -24.87 5.03
C ASP A 93 9.08 -24.21 5.86
N THR A 94 8.01 -24.96 6.11
CA THR A 94 6.87 -24.47 6.90
C THR A 94 7.11 -24.48 8.41
N ALA A 95 8.23 -25.05 8.88
CA ALA A 95 8.64 -24.98 10.28
C ALA A 95 9.28 -23.62 10.59
N GLN A 96 10.02 -23.05 9.63
CA GLN A 96 10.52 -21.68 9.72
C GLN A 96 9.40 -20.68 9.42
N ARG A 97 9.00 -19.91 10.42
CA ARG A 97 7.92 -18.92 10.36
C ARG A 97 8.44 -17.56 10.76
N TYR A 98 8.01 -16.54 10.04
CA TYR A 98 8.39 -15.15 10.27
C TYR A 98 7.15 -14.31 10.55
N GLN A 99 7.14 -13.05 10.10
CA GLN A 99 6.07 -12.10 10.31
C GLN A 99 4.76 -12.50 9.61
N LYS A 100 3.66 -12.01 10.17
CA LYS A 100 2.35 -12.00 9.50
C LYS A 100 2.21 -10.74 8.67
N VAL A 101 1.61 -10.88 7.50
CA VAL A 101 1.36 -9.79 6.57
C VAL A 101 0.09 -9.05 7.00
N LYS A 102 0.21 -7.74 7.20
CA LYS A 102 -0.89 -6.81 7.43
C LYS A 102 -1.62 -6.49 6.12
N GLY A 103 -0.89 -6.23 5.04
CA GLY A 103 -1.54 -5.92 3.77
C GLY A 103 -0.74 -5.10 2.78
N PHE A 104 -1.44 -4.68 1.74
CA PHE A 104 -0.93 -3.89 0.63
C PHE A 104 -1.93 -2.82 0.24
N GLY A 105 -1.43 -1.68 -0.22
CA GLY A 105 -2.27 -0.49 -0.36
C GLY A 105 -1.68 0.63 -1.17
N GLY A 106 -2.34 1.77 -1.09
CA GLY A 106 -1.88 3.05 -1.63
C GLY A 106 -2.46 4.22 -0.85
N SER A 107 -2.12 5.44 -1.25
CA SER A 107 -2.51 6.67 -0.57
C SER A 107 -3.61 7.43 -1.33
N VAL A 108 -4.61 7.88 -0.58
CA VAL A 108 -5.69 8.76 -1.07
C VAL A 108 -5.28 10.22 -0.78
N THR A 109 -4.34 10.72 -1.57
CA THR A 109 -3.95 12.14 -1.57
C THR A 109 -5.03 13.01 -2.21
N ASP A 110 -4.92 14.33 -2.07
CA ASP A 110 -5.83 15.26 -2.75
C ASP A 110 -5.71 15.07 -4.27
N SER A 111 -4.48 14.95 -4.79
CA SER A 111 -4.21 14.70 -6.21
C SER A 111 -4.82 13.39 -6.71
N ALA A 112 -4.70 12.30 -5.95
CA ALA A 112 -5.32 11.03 -6.32
C ALA A 112 -6.85 11.13 -6.35
N ALA A 113 -7.44 11.74 -5.33
CA ALA A 113 -8.89 11.92 -5.27
C ALA A 113 -9.39 12.83 -6.40
N MET A 114 -8.69 13.93 -6.70
CA MET A 114 -9.00 14.83 -7.81
C MET A 114 -8.94 14.12 -9.16
N ASN A 115 -7.90 13.35 -9.43
CA ASN A 115 -7.76 12.61 -10.69
C ASN A 115 -8.85 11.57 -10.87
N ILE A 116 -9.13 10.78 -9.84
CA ILE A 116 -10.22 9.80 -9.87
C ILE A 116 -11.54 10.54 -10.13
N LEU A 117 -11.89 11.55 -9.35
CA LEU A 117 -13.16 12.27 -9.47
C LEU A 117 -13.30 13.09 -10.76
N SER A 118 -12.22 13.29 -11.51
CA SER A 118 -12.23 13.98 -12.80
C SER A 118 -12.83 13.14 -13.95
N LEU A 119 -12.88 11.82 -13.78
CA LEU A 119 -13.42 10.84 -14.72
C LEU A 119 -14.96 10.76 -14.63
N SER A 120 -15.61 10.11 -15.59
CA SER A 120 -17.04 9.78 -15.51
C SER A 120 -17.31 8.73 -14.43
N LYS A 121 -18.56 8.66 -13.93
CA LYS A 121 -18.92 7.77 -12.82
C LYS A 121 -18.58 6.29 -13.07
N GLU A 122 -18.77 5.81 -14.31
CA GLU A 122 -18.44 4.43 -14.66
C GLU A 122 -16.93 4.20 -14.77
N THR A 123 -16.18 5.12 -15.37
CA THR A 123 -14.71 5.03 -15.40
C THR A 123 -14.12 5.07 -13.99
N GLN A 124 -14.65 5.94 -13.11
CA GLN A 124 -14.31 5.96 -11.68
C GLN A 124 -14.58 4.62 -11.01
N ARG A 125 -15.72 3.98 -11.32
CA ARG A 125 -16.07 2.66 -10.76
C ARG A 125 -15.09 1.60 -11.23
N HIS A 126 -14.70 1.57 -12.51
CA HIS A 126 -13.68 0.64 -13.02
C HIS A 126 -12.31 0.85 -12.36
N LEU A 127 -11.90 2.10 -12.16
CA LEU A 127 -10.64 2.42 -11.49
C LEU A 127 -10.65 1.91 -10.04
N LEU A 128 -11.66 2.26 -9.25
CA LEU A 128 -11.75 1.81 -7.86
C LEU A 128 -11.96 0.29 -7.77
N ALA A 129 -12.72 -0.31 -8.68
CA ALA A 129 -12.89 -1.76 -8.73
C ALA A 129 -11.57 -2.48 -9.02
N SER A 130 -10.69 -1.90 -9.85
CA SER A 130 -9.37 -2.45 -10.13
C SER A 130 -8.55 -2.60 -8.85
N TYR A 131 -8.60 -1.64 -7.92
CA TYR A 131 -7.89 -1.75 -6.65
C TYR A 131 -8.61 -2.60 -5.60
N PHE A 132 -9.92 -2.42 -5.41
CA PHE A 132 -10.59 -2.90 -4.19
C PHE A 132 -11.52 -4.11 -4.38
N MET A 133 -12.01 -4.36 -5.60
CA MET A 133 -12.94 -5.46 -5.84
C MET A 133 -12.19 -6.81 -5.92
N GLU A 134 -12.90 -7.92 -5.73
CA GLU A 134 -12.34 -9.27 -5.86
C GLU A 134 -11.86 -9.57 -7.30
N GLU A 135 -12.50 -8.97 -8.29
CA GLU A 135 -12.09 -9.00 -9.69
C GLU A 135 -10.90 -8.06 -9.99
N GLY A 136 -10.46 -7.28 -9.00
CA GLY A 136 -9.27 -6.44 -9.01
C GLY A 136 -8.10 -7.07 -8.27
N ILE A 137 -7.26 -6.22 -7.65
CA ILE A 137 -6.07 -6.64 -6.89
C ILE A 137 -6.25 -6.60 -5.36
N GLU A 138 -7.47 -6.37 -4.87
CA GLU A 138 -7.88 -6.50 -3.46
C GLU A 138 -7.00 -5.75 -2.44
N TYR A 139 -6.69 -4.48 -2.69
CA TYR A 139 -6.06 -3.61 -1.69
C TYR A 139 -6.83 -3.59 -0.37
N ASN A 140 -6.10 -3.63 0.75
CA ASN A 140 -6.67 -3.61 2.09
C ASN A 140 -6.03 -2.55 3.02
N LEU A 141 -4.98 -1.85 2.58
CA LEU A 141 -4.41 -0.70 3.29
C LEU A 141 -4.67 0.58 2.50
N LEU A 142 -5.05 1.65 3.18
CA LEU A 142 -5.15 2.99 2.59
C LEU A 142 -4.50 4.01 3.50
N ARG A 143 -3.58 4.81 2.95
CA ARG A 143 -2.95 5.94 3.67
C ARG A 143 -3.63 7.25 3.30
N ILE A 144 -3.88 8.09 4.30
CA ILE A 144 -4.61 9.35 4.17
C ILE A 144 -3.73 10.47 4.75
N PRO A 145 -3.38 11.49 3.95
CA PRO A 145 -2.80 12.71 4.49
C PRO A 145 -3.73 13.42 5.46
N MET A 146 -3.22 13.81 6.62
CA MET A 146 -3.92 14.73 7.53
C MET A 146 -3.68 16.15 7.03
N ALA A 147 -4.68 16.71 6.37
CA ALA A 147 -4.66 17.96 5.61
C ALA A 147 -3.77 17.89 4.35
N SER A 148 -3.11 19.00 4.00
CA SER A 148 -2.35 19.11 2.74
C SER A 148 -0.97 18.45 2.78
N CYS A 149 -0.52 18.01 1.61
CA CYS A 149 0.83 17.55 1.31
C CYS A 149 1.36 18.22 0.03
N ASP A 150 2.49 17.76 -0.50
CA ASP A 150 2.97 18.17 -1.83
C ASP A 150 2.00 17.76 -2.94
N PHE A 151 1.37 16.58 -2.83
CA PHE A 151 0.24 16.13 -3.66
C PHE A 151 -1.11 16.73 -3.22
N SER A 152 -1.08 18.04 -3.02
CA SER A 152 -2.23 18.94 -2.89
C SER A 152 -2.06 20.10 -3.88
N THR A 153 -3.13 20.87 -4.12
CA THR A 153 -3.07 22.05 -5.00
C THR A 153 -2.60 23.32 -4.30
N HIS A 154 -2.64 23.33 -2.96
CA HIS A 154 -2.16 24.42 -2.12
C HIS A 154 -1.93 23.93 -0.67
N PRO A 155 -1.14 24.67 0.14
CA PRO A 155 -0.98 24.36 1.56
C PRO A 155 -2.21 24.78 2.38
N TYR A 156 -2.68 23.89 3.25
CA TYR A 156 -3.71 24.14 4.25
C TYR A 156 -3.55 23.19 5.46
N SER A 157 -4.09 23.59 6.62
CA SER A 157 -4.33 22.69 7.76
C SER A 157 -5.80 22.70 8.18
N TYR A 158 -6.16 21.90 9.18
CA TYR A 158 -7.51 21.90 9.73
C TYR A 158 -7.76 23.04 10.71
N ASP A 159 -6.71 23.71 11.21
CA ASP A 159 -6.83 24.81 12.17
C ASP A 159 -5.81 25.93 11.92
N ASP A 160 -6.04 26.69 10.85
CA ASP A 160 -5.20 27.84 10.48
C ASP A 160 -5.50 29.10 11.29
N THR A 161 -6.43 29.06 12.26
CA THR A 161 -6.72 30.20 13.14
C THR A 161 -5.58 30.39 14.15
N PRO A 162 -4.88 31.55 14.16
CA PRO A 162 -3.71 31.71 15.01
C PRO A 162 -4.00 31.54 16.50
N TYR A 163 -3.17 30.73 17.16
CA TYR A 163 -3.19 30.52 18.61
C TYR A 163 -4.47 29.87 19.17
N ASP A 164 -5.20 29.11 18.34
CA ASP A 164 -6.35 28.33 18.77
C ASP A 164 -5.93 27.04 19.51
N TYR A 165 -5.40 27.20 20.72
CA TYR A 165 -4.95 26.08 21.55
C TYR A 165 -6.07 25.10 21.96
N GLN A 166 -7.34 25.51 21.79
CA GLN A 166 -8.51 24.69 22.11
C GLN A 166 -9.07 23.99 20.87
N LEU A 167 -8.53 24.25 19.68
CA LEU A 167 -8.98 23.70 18.39
C LEU A 167 -10.47 23.97 18.11
N LEU A 168 -10.96 25.14 18.52
CA LEU A 168 -12.38 25.53 18.36
C LEU A 168 -12.75 25.74 16.89
N ASN A 169 -11.79 26.17 16.07
CA ASN A 169 -11.94 26.42 14.64
C ASN A 169 -11.43 25.24 13.79
N PHE A 170 -11.12 24.10 14.41
CA PHE A 170 -10.75 22.89 13.67
C PHE A 170 -11.90 22.47 12.77
N THR A 171 -11.63 22.39 11.47
CA THR A 171 -12.57 21.88 10.47
C THR A 171 -11.84 21.09 9.40
N LEU A 172 -12.43 19.96 9.02
CA LEU A 172 -12.08 19.30 7.77
C LEU A 172 -12.34 20.25 6.59
N LYS A 173 -11.55 20.12 5.53
CA LYS A 173 -11.68 20.97 4.33
C LYS A 173 -12.52 20.26 3.27
N ASP A 174 -12.74 20.97 2.16
CA ASP A 174 -13.46 20.42 1.01
C ASP A 174 -12.71 19.23 0.40
N GLU A 175 -11.38 19.24 0.47
CA GLU A 175 -10.50 18.15 0.07
C GLU A 175 -10.83 16.84 0.82
N ASP A 176 -11.14 16.90 2.12
CA ASP A 176 -11.60 15.73 2.86
C ASP A 176 -13.05 15.40 2.51
N THR A 177 -13.95 16.35 2.71
CA THR A 177 -15.40 16.10 2.74
C THR A 177 -16.00 15.86 1.35
N LYS A 178 -15.41 16.44 0.30
CA LYS A 178 -15.88 16.32 -1.09
C LYS A 178 -15.01 15.41 -1.94
N LEU A 179 -13.75 15.16 -1.57
CA LEU A 179 -12.84 14.32 -2.36
C LEU A 179 -12.47 13.00 -1.65
N LYS A 180 -11.68 13.06 -0.57
CA LYS A 180 -11.11 11.86 0.07
C LYS A 180 -12.16 10.96 0.70
N ILE A 181 -13.04 11.50 1.55
CA ILE A 181 -14.08 10.74 2.26
C ILE A 181 -15.03 10.01 1.30
N PRO A 182 -15.55 10.65 0.23
CA PRO A 182 -16.35 9.94 -0.79
C PRO A 182 -15.61 8.79 -1.47
N ILE A 183 -14.31 8.95 -1.77
CA ILE A 183 -13.48 7.87 -2.34
C ILE A 183 -13.32 6.72 -1.34
N LEU A 184 -13.05 7.01 -0.06
CA LEU A 184 -12.91 6.01 0.99
C LEU A 184 -14.20 5.19 1.16
N HIS A 185 -15.37 5.82 1.21
CA HIS A 185 -16.64 5.09 1.28
C HIS A 185 -16.87 4.18 0.08
N ARG A 186 -16.51 4.64 -1.13
CA ARG A 186 -16.65 3.82 -2.34
C ARG A 186 -15.68 2.65 -2.35
N ALA A 187 -14.43 2.86 -1.91
CA ALA A 187 -13.45 1.80 -1.77
C ALA A 187 -13.94 0.73 -0.76
N MET A 188 -14.43 1.16 0.41
CA MET A 188 -14.98 0.25 1.42
C MET A 188 -16.22 -0.50 0.93
N ALA A 189 -17.08 0.13 0.13
CA ALA A 189 -18.27 -0.52 -0.43
C ALA A 189 -17.94 -1.56 -1.53
N LEU A 190 -16.81 -1.39 -2.23
CA LEU A 190 -16.36 -2.31 -3.27
C LEU A 190 -15.56 -3.49 -2.70
N SER A 191 -14.91 -3.29 -1.55
CA SER A 191 -14.10 -4.33 -0.93
C SER A 191 -14.96 -5.34 -0.17
N LYS A 192 -14.67 -6.64 -0.35
CA LYS A 192 -15.27 -7.72 0.46
C LYS A 192 -14.63 -7.86 1.85
N LYS A 193 -13.43 -7.30 2.04
CA LYS A 193 -12.66 -7.38 3.28
C LYS A 193 -12.54 -5.99 3.91
N PRO A 194 -12.47 -5.88 5.26
CA PRO A 194 -12.26 -4.59 5.91
C PRO A 194 -11.00 -3.89 5.40
N LEU A 195 -11.11 -2.61 5.07
CA LEU A 195 -9.96 -1.76 4.75
C LEU A 195 -9.39 -1.17 6.03
N SER A 196 -8.07 -1.20 6.17
CA SER A 196 -7.34 -0.56 7.27
C SER A 196 -6.83 0.80 6.82
N LEU A 197 -7.28 1.87 7.49
CA LEU A 197 -6.86 3.23 7.20
C LEU A 197 -5.66 3.63 8.05
N VAL A 198 -4.66 4.26 7.44
CA VAL A 198 -3.47 4.84 8.09
C VAL A 198 -3.49 6.35 7.85
N ALA A 199 -3.31 7.17 8.89
CA ALA A 199 -3.21 8.63 8.71
C ALA A 199 -1.82 9.15 9.06
N SER A 200 -1.37 10.16 8.32
CA SER A 200 -0.06 10.77 8.53
C SER A 200 -0.14 12.28 8.29
N PRO A 201 0.35 13.14 9.19
CA PRO A 201 0.43 14.58 8.95
C PRO A 201 1.78 14.98 8.34
N TRP A 202 1.75 15.95 7.42
CA TRP A 202 2.97 16.54 6.85
C TRP A 202 3.41 17.77 7.62
N SER A 203 2.48 18.61 8.05
CA SER A 203 2.77 19.81 8.83
C SER A 203 1.67 20.09 9.85
N SER A 204 2.06 20.67 10.99
CA SER A 204 1.12 21.32 11.89
C SER A 204 0.67 22.67 11.31
N PRO A 205 -0.39 23.29 11.87
CA PRO A 205 -0.70 24.69 11.63
C PRO A 205 0.52 25.60 11.83
N VAL A 206 0.67 26.62 10.98
CA VAL A 206 1.87 27.47 10.93
C VAL A 206 2.14 28.20 12.24
N TRP A 207 1.09 28.56 12.98
CA TRP A 207 1.21 29.29 14.24
C TRP A 207 1.86 28.44 15.36
N MET A 208 1.85 27.11 15.22
CA MET A 208 2.54 26.17 16.12
C MET A 208 4.04 26.01 15.80
N LYS A 209 4.52 26.49 14.65
CA LYS A 209 5.86 26.18 14.13
C LYS A 209 6.88 27.27 14.38
N THR A 210 8.12 26.89 14.67
CA THR A 210 9.23 27.82 14.97
C THR A 210 9.53 28.78 13.82
N ASN A 211 9.32 28.36 12.57
CA ASN A 211 9.51 29.17 11.38
C ASN A 211 8.25 29.92 10.91
N GLY A 212 7.07 29.62 11.46
CA GLY A 212 5.81 30.24 11.03
C GLY A 212 5.37 29.88 9.61
N GLU A 213 5.89 28.80 9.02
CA GLU A 213 5.69 28.43 7.62
C GLU A 213 5.36 26.93 7.48
N MET A 214 4.55 26.55 6.49
CA MET A 214 4.23 25.13 6.23
C MET A 214 5.46 24.34 5.75
N LYS A 215 6.36 25.00 5.01
CA LYS A 215 7.58 24.42 4.43
C LYS A 215 8.85 24.95 5.09
N GLY A 216 9.99 24.39 4.69
CA GLY A 216 11.31 24.76 5.20
C GLY A 216 11.58 24.26 6.62
N LYS A 217 12.80 24.52 7.09
CA LYS A 217 13.24 24.07 8.42
C LYS A 217 12.36 24.67 9.52
N GLY A 218 11.65 23.83 10.24
CA GLY A 218 10.74 24.24 11.29
C GLY A 218 10.22 23.04 12.07
N SER A 219 10.18 23.19 13.39
CA SER A 219 9.65 22.22 14.35
C SER A 219 8.53 22.85 15.18
N LEU A 220 7.86 22.07 16.03
CA LEU A 220 6.92 22.65 17.00
C LEU A 220 7.64 23.64 17.92
N LYS A 221 6.98 24.76 18.24
CA LYS A 221 7.43 25.72 19.24
C LYS A 221 7.49 25.06 20.62
N GLY A 222 8.41 25.56 21.44
CA GLY A 222 8.52 25.15 22.83
C GLY A 222 9.10 23.74 23.00
N LYS A 223 8.53 22.94 23.90
CA LYS A 223 9.06 21.61 24.28
C LYS A 223 7.93 20.61 24.56
N PRO A 224 8.14 19.30 24.36
CA PRO A 224 7.18 18.27 24.74
C PRO A 224 6.63 18.46 26.17
N GLY A 225 5.34 18.17 26.34
CA GLY A 225 4.57 18.43 27.56
C GLY A 225 3.98 19.84 27.66
N ASP A 226 4.34 20.77 26.78
CA ASP A 226 3.82 22.14 26.77
C ASP A 226 2.51 22.31 25.99
N LYS A 227 2.01 23.55 25.92
CA LYS A 227 0.76 23.85 25.23
C LYS A 227 0.81 23.58 23.72
N TYR A 228 1.94 23.76 23.04
CA TYR A 228 2.03 23.55 21.59
C TYR A 228 1.98 22.05 21.27
N HIS A 229 2.73 21.25 22.01
CA HIS A 229 2.78 19.80 21.81
C HIS A 229 1.47 19.12 22.21
N LYS A 230 0.86 19.55 23.33
CA LYS A 230 -0.48 19.09 23.72
C LYS A 230 -1.53 19.47 22.69
N THR A 231 -1.48 20.68 22.15
CA THR A 231 -2.43 21.07 21.09
C THR A 231 -2.22 20.23 19.84
N TRP A 232 -0.97 19.98 19.45
CA TRP A 232 -0.68 19.10 18.31
C TRP A 232 -1.15 17.67 18.54
N ALA A 233 -0.94 17.09 19.73
CA ALA A 233 -1.50 15.78 20.08
C ALA A 233 -3.04 15.78 20.00
N ASN A 234 -3.71 16.82 20.53
CA ASN A 234 -5.16 16.96 20.44
C ASN A 234 -5.65 17.17 19.00
N TYR A 235 -4.83 17.71 18.10
CA TYR A 235 -5.16 17.83 16.67
C TYR A 235 -5.32 16.45 16.02
N PHE A 236 -4.50 15.45 16.40
CA PHE A 236 -4.70 14.06 15.98
C PHE A 236 -6.04 13.52 16.48
N ILE A 237 -6.36 13.73 17.76
CA ILE A 237 -7.62 13.26 18.34
C ILE A 237 -8.82 13.90 17.64
N ARG A 238 -8.74 15.21 17.38
CA ARG A 238 -9.78 15.94 16.68
C ARG A 238 -9.94 15.47 15.23
N PHE A 239 -8.85 15.18 14.52
CA PHE A 239 -8.90 14.56 13.20
C PHE A 239 -9.65 13.20 13.23
N LEU A 240 -9.30 12.33 14.18
CA LEU A 240 -9.96 11.03 14.34
C LEU A 240 -11.44 11.19 14.70
N ASP A 241 -11.78 12.15 15.57
CA ASP A 241 -13.17 12.47 15.92
C ASP A 241 -13.97 12.95 14.69
N GLU A 242 -13.42 13.86 13.89
CA GLU A 242 -14.11 14.37 12.71
C GLU A 242 -14.32 13.28 11.65
N TYR A 243 -13.30 12.46 11.35
CA TYR A 243 -13.48 11.33 10.43
C TYR A 243 -14.44 10.25 10.97
N ALA A 244 -14.49 10.03 12.28
CA ALA A 244 -15.46 9.12 12.90
C ALA A 244 -16.92 9.59 12.71
N LYS A 245 -17.18 10.91 12.63
CA LYS A 245 -18.53 11.44 12.27
C LYS A 245 -18.95 11.07 10.85
N HIS A 246 -17.98 10.76 9.99
CA HIS A 246 -18.20 10.21 8.66
C HIS A 246 -18.16 8.67 8.64
N ASN A 247 -18.25 7.99 9.79
CA ASN A 247 -18.16 6.53 9.91
C ASN A 247 -16.85 5.94 9.35
N LEU A 248 -15.74 6.69 9.45
CA LEU A 248 -14.41 6.24 9.08
C LEU A 248 -13.54 6.15 10.33
N THR A 249 -13.01 4.96 10.59
CA THR A 249 -12.11 4.69 11.72
C THR A 249 -10.74 4.31 11.21
N PHE A 250 -9.69 4.73 11.92
CA PHE A 250 -8.31 4.45 11.54
C PHE A 250 -7.77 3.24 12.27
N TRP A 251 -7.04 2.40 11.52
CA TRP A 251 -6.24 1.33 12.11
C TRP A 251 -4.98 1.91 12.75
N ALA A 252 -4.32 2.86 12.08
CA ALA A 252 -3.08 3.45 12.58
C ALA A 252 -2.96 4.94 12.25
N VAL A 253 -2.09 5.62 13.00
CA VAL A 253 -1.55 6.93 12.65
C VAL A 253 -0.02 6.89 12.74
N THR A 254 0.65 7.67 11.89
CA THR A 254 2.10 7.88 12.01
C THR A 254 2.37 9.17 12.81
N ALA A 255 3.46 9.19 13.58
CA ALA A 255 3.76 10.33 14.44
C ALA A 255 4.02 11.63 13.65
N GLN A 256 4.56 11.51 12.44
CA GLN A 256 4.85 12.60 11.51
C GLN A 256 5.35 11.99 10.19
N ASN A 257 4.88 12.45 9.03
CA ASN A 257 5.48 12.12 7.74
C ASN A 257 6.87 12.77 7.63
N GLU A 258 7.90 11.97 7.34
CA GLU A 258 9.29 12.39 7.12
C GLU A 258 9.78 13.44 8.14
N PRO A 259 9.83 13.12 9.45
CA PRO A 259 10.27 14.05 10.48
C PRO A 259 11.65 14.66 10.22
N THR A 260 12.52 14.02 9.43
CA THR A 260 13.82 14.59 9.08
C THR A 260 13.73 15.73 8.06
N ALA A 261 12.71 15.74 7.20
CA ALA A 261 12.50 16.76 6.19
C ALA A 261 12.43 18.17 6.78
N GLY A 262 11.69 18.32 7.89
CA GLY A 262 11.56 19.61 8.58
C GLY A 262 12.81 20.07 9.32
N LEU A 263 13.89 19.28 9.32
CA LEU A 263 15.22 19.69 9.81
C LEU A 263 16.11 20.27 8.70
N ILE A 264 15.70 20.12 7.43
CA ILE A 264 16.44 20.56 6.24
C ILE A 264 16.11 22.02 5.93
N ASN A 265 17.14 22.85 5.75
CA ASN A 265 16.97 24.24 5.33
C ASN A 265 16.30 24.29 3.94
N ASN A 266 15.31 25.17 3.78
CA ASN A 266 14.59 25.38 2.52
C ASN A 266 13.94 24.13 1.93
N TYR A 267 13.55 23.14 2.76
CA TYR A 267 12.75 22.01 2.29
C TYR A 267 11.48 22.52 1.56
N PRO A 268 11.16 22.00 0.35
CA PRO A 268 10.31 22.71 -0.61
C PRO A 268 8.81 22.69 -0.30
N PHE A 269 8.32 21.72 0.49
CA PHE A 269 6.90 21.53 0.77
C PHE A 269 6.61 21.26 2.26
N GLN A 270 5.35 20.93 2.58
CA GLN A 270 4.85 20.73 3.93
C GLN A 270 5.73 19.72 4.70
N CYS A 271 6.29 20.14 5.83
CA CYS A 271 7.12 19.30 6.68
C CYS A 271 7.08 19.79 8.13
N LEU A 272 7.28 18.91 9.10
CA LEU A 272 7.44 19.28 10.51
C LEU A 272 8.60 18.49 11.12
N GLY A 273 9.62 19.23 11.54
CA GLY A 273 10.91 18.67 11.93
C GLY A 273 10.88 18.07 13.34
N PHE A 274 11.33 16.82 13.45
CA PHE A 274 11.64 16.18 14.74
C PHE A 274 12.99 15.48 14.66
N THR A 275 13.82 15.64 15.69
CA THR A 275 14.88 14.65 15.94
C THR A 275 14.29 13.39 16.55
N ALA A 276 15.04 12.29 16.61
CA ALA A 276 14.58 11.06 17.26
C ALA A 276 14.21 11.30 18.74
N GLU A 277 14.97 12.13 19.46
CA GLU A 277 14.70 12.49 20.85
C GLU A 277 13.45 13.37 20.99
N HIS A 278 13.24 14.30 20.06
CA HIS A 278 12.03 15.12 20.06
C HIS A 278 10.78 14.27 19.76
N GLN A 279 10.86 13.37 18.77
CA GLN A 279 9.77 12.43 18.48
C GLN A 279 9.49 11.50 19.67
N ARG A 280 10.54 10.97 20.33
CA ARG A 280 10.41 10.18 21.57
C ARG A 280 9.63 10.94 22.65
N ASP A 281 10.07 12.15 22.95
CA ASP A 281 9.51 12.94 24.05
C ASP A 281 8.08 13.39 23.73
N PHE A 282 7.78 13.74 22.47
CA PHE A 282 6.43 14.04 22.00
C PHE A 282 5.49 12.83 22.14
N ILE A 283 5.96 11.63 21.76
CA ILE A 283 5.19 10.39 21.93
C ILE A 283 4.94 10.11 23.41
N ALA A 284 5.97 10.19 24.25
CA ALA A 284 5.89 9.85 25.67
C ALA A 284 5.00 10.82 26.47
N GLN A 285 5.09 12.13 26.20
CA GLN A 285 4.50 13.17 27.03
C GLN A 285 3.16 13.69 26.50
N ASP A 286 2.91 13.60 25.19
CA ASP A 286 1.77 14.25 24.54
C ASP A 286 0.92 13.28 23.70
N LEU A 287 1.44 12.78 22.58
CA LEU A 287 0.65 12.02 21.61
C LEU A 287 0.17 10.67 22.15
N GLY A 288 1.05 9.90 22.79
CA GLY A 288 0.72 8.61 23.39
C GLY A 288 -0.37 8.73 24.46
N PRO A 289 -0.20 9.59 25.49
CA PRO A 289 -1.23 9.86 26.48
C PRO A 289 -2.54 10.39 25.90
N ALA A 290 -2.50 11.27 24.89
CA ALA A 290 -3.70 11.80 24.25
C ALA A 290 -4.49 10.70 23.54
N LEU A 291 -3.82 9.85 22.75
CA LEU A 291 -4.45 8.70 22.09
C LEU A 291 -5.05 7.73 23.11
N ALA A 292 -4.29 7.34 24.13
CA ALA A 292 -4.72 6.38 25.15
C ALA A 292 -5.94 6.85 25.97
N ASN A 293 -6.06 8.16 26.19
CA ASN A 293 -7.17 8.77 26.94
C ASN A 293 -8.38 9.14 26.06
N SER A 294 -8.27 9.01 24.74
CA SER A 294 -9.36 9.30 23.80
C SER A 294 -10.28 8.09 23.57
N SER A 295 -11.38 8.33 22.86
CA SER A 295 -12.23 7.27 22.29
C SER A 295 -11.49 6.39 21.25
N HIS A 296 -10.33 6.82 20.76
CA HIS A 296 -9.54 6.18 19.71
C HIS A 296 -8.33 5.39 20.25
N LYS A 297 -8.34 5.00 21.53
CA LYS A 297 -7.24 4.25 22.18
C LYS A 297 -6.85 2.91 21.51
N GLY A 298 -7.66 2.41 20.57
CA GLY A 298 -7.35 1.21 19.77
C GLY A 298 -6.50 1.49 18.52
N THR A 299 -6.37 2.76 18.13
CA THR A 299 -5.57 3.19 16.97
C THR A 299 -4.09 2.95 17.26
N GLN A 300 -3.42 2.25 16.35
CA GLN A 300 -2.00 1.96 16.44
C GLN A 300 -1.17 3.22 16.17
N LEU A 301 -0.07 3.41 16.90
CA LEU A 301 0.87 4.51 16.66
C LEU A 301 2.15 3.97 16.02
N ILE A 302 2.46 4.51 14.84
CA ILE A 302 3.64 4.17 14.06
C ILE A 302 4.66 5.30 14.19
N MET A 303 5.88 4.98 14.64
CA MET A 303 7.00 5.93 14.72
C MET A 303 7.80 5.99 13.42
N LEU A 304 8.80 6.88 13.35
CA LEU A 304 9.64 7.13 12.17
C LEU A 304 8.84 7.70 10.98
N ASP A 305 8.28 6.85 10.11
CA ASP A 305 7.58 7.22 8.87
C ASP A 305 8.47 8.06 7.93
N ASP A 306 9.68 7.54 7.69
CA ASP A 306 10.76 8.17 6.93
C ASP A 306 11.69 7.07 6.37
N ASN A 307 12.71 7.47 5.63
CA ASN A 307 13.67 6.59 4.97
C ASN A 307 14.32 5.58 5.94
N ARG A 308 14.39 4.31 5.52
CA ARG A 308 14.95 3.23 6.36
C ARG A 308 16.41 3.42 6.76
N MET A 309 17.18 4.29 6.08
CA MET A 309 18.56 4.62 6.45
C MET A 309 18.70 5.21 7.88
N LEU A 310 17.60 5.70 8.46
CA LEU A 310 17.57 6.23 9.83
C LEU A 310 17.52 5.11 10.89
N LEU A 311 17.27 3.88 10.46
CA LEU A 311 17.31 2.69 11.28
C LEU A 311 18.73 2.09 11.34
N PRO A 312 19.08 1.41 12.46
CA PRO A 312 18.28 1.17 13.66
C PRO A 312 18.34 2.32 14.68
N ARG A 313 19.05 3.42 14.39
CA ARG A 313 19.29 4.49 15.38
C ARG A 313 17.99 5.13 15.87
N TRP A 314 17.08 5.48 14.98
CA TRP A 314 15.81 6.13 15.34
C TRP A 314 14.98 5.23 16.27
N ALA A 315 14.89 3.93 15.95
CA ALA A 315 14.24 2.92 16.79
C ALA A 315 14.90 2.82 18.17
N LYS A 316 16.24 2.77 18.25
CA LYS A 316 16.96 2.73 19.54
C LYS A 316 16.64 3.91 20.45
N VAL A 317 16.54 5.12 19.89
CA VAL A 317 16.27 6.33 20.69
C VAL A 317 14.86 6.32 21.25
N ILE A 318 13.86 5.94 20.44
CA ILE A 318 12.45 5.99 20.85
C ILE A 318 12.06 4.76 21.67
N LEU A 319 12.34 3.55 21.17
CA LEU A 319 11.96 2.30 21.81
C LEU A 319 12.87 1.95 23.00
N GLY A 320 14.05 2.57 23.09
CA GLY A 320 14.91 2.48 24.27
C GLY A 320 14.36 3.21 25.50
N ASP A 321 13.38 4.10 25.34
CA ASP A 321 12.69 4.76 26.46
C ASP A 321 11.32 4.10 26.70
N PRO A 322 11.11 3.43 27.85
CA PRO A 322 9.86 2.73 28.14
C PRO A 322 8.64 3.66 28.20
N ASN A 323 8.82 4.97 28.44
CA ASN A 323 7.70 5.92 28.46
C ASN A 323 7.15 6.22 27.07
N ALA A 324 8.01 6.15 26.03
CA ALA A 324 7.59 6.24 24.64
C ALA A 324 7.20 4.86 24.09
N ALA A 325 8.03 3.85 24.34
CA ALA A 325 7.90 2.51 23.78
C ALA A 325 6.55 1.84 24.06
N ARG A 326 5.92 2.13 25.22
CA ARG A 326 4.59 1.60 25.58
C ARG A 326 3.43 2.11 24.72
N TYR A 327 3.64 3.20 23.98
CA TYR A 327 2.63 3.79 23.09
C TYR A 327 2.87 3.46 21.62
N VAL A 328 4.10 3.09 21.26
CA VAL A 328 4.47 2.73 19.89
C VAL A 328 4.04 1.29 19.62
N HIS A 329 3.52 1.04 18.43
CA HIS A 329 3.10 -0.29 17.99
C HIS A 329 3.93 -0.78 16.80
N GLY A 330 4.43 0.14 15.97
CA GLY A 330 5.25 -0.21 14.82
C GLY A 330 6.13 0.93 14.33
N ILE A 331 6.93 0.63 13.31
CA ILE A 331 7.93 1.50 12.70
C ILE A 331 7.58 1.66 11.22
N GLY A 332 7.34 2.90 10.78
CA GLY A 332 7.06 3.25 9.39
C GLY A 332 8.37 3.51 8.64
N VAL A 333 8.52 2.95 7.45
CA VAL A 333 9.70 3.14 6.60
C VAL A 333 9.33 3.55 5.18
N HIS A 334 10.13 4.45 4.59
CA HIS A 334 10.06 4.86 3.20
C HIS A 334 11.28 4.35 2.42
N TRP A 335 11.18 4.26 1.09
CA TRP A 335 12.19 3.61 0.24
C TRP A 335 13.14 4.54 -0.53
N TYR A 336 12.95 5.86 -0.47
CA TYR A 336 13.56 6.80 -1.44
C TYR A 336 15.08 6.86 -1.38
N LEU A 337 15.67 6.45 -0.26
CA LEU A 337 17.12 6.45 -0.04
C LEU A 337 17.68 5.04 0.13
N ASP A 338 16.97 4.02 -0.37
CA ASP A 338 17.36 2.62 -0.27
C ASP A 338 18.70 2.31 -0.93
N PHE A 339 19.08 3.09 -1.94
CA PHE A 339 20.39 2.98 -2.61
C PHE A 339 21.57 3.43 -1.72
N ILE A 340 21.30 4.11 -0.60
CA ILE A 340 22.33 4.63 0.32
C ILE A 340 22.74 3.59 1.35
N ALA A 341 21.78 2.82 1.87
CA ALA A 341 22.02 1.86 2.94
C ALA A 341 21.49 0.47 2.57
N PRO A 342 22.29 -0.60 2.69
CA PRO A 342 21.82 -1.96 2.44
C PRO A 342 20.78 -2.37 3.49
N VAL A 343 19.90 -3.30 3.13
CA VAL A 343 18.78 -3.71 4.00
C VAL A 343 19.26 -4.43 5.27
N GLU A 344 20.41 -5.09 5.16
CA GLU A 344 21.10 -5.83 6.21
C GLU A 344 21.59 -4.93 7.35
N ASP A 345 21.79 -3.64 7.08
CA ASP A 345 22.23 -2.67 8.09
C ASP A 345 21.06 -1.86 8.67
N THR A 346 19.85 -1.98 8.10
CA THR A 346 18.67 -1.18 8.51
C THR A 346 17.55 -2.02 9.09
N LEU A 347 16.91 -2.90 8.30
CA LEU A 347 15.68 -3.58 8.70
C LEU A 347 15.98 -4.78 9.61
N LEU A 348 16.95 -5.61 9.22
CA LEU A 348 17.33 -6.78 10.02
C LEU A 348 17.79 -6.40 11.45
N PRO A 349 18.73 -5.46 11.65
CA PRO A 349 19.17 -5.11 13.00
C PRO A 349 18.05 -4.45 13.81
N THR A 350 17.12 -3.76 13.15
CA THR A 350 15.96 -3.16 13.84
C THR A 350 15.03 -4.23 14.35
N HIS A 351 14.70 -5.22 13.51
CA HIS A 351 13.87 -6.35 13.92
C HIS A 351 14.55 -7.16 15.04
N ASP A 352 15.85 -7.43 14.92
CA ASP A 352 16.60 -8.19 15.92
C ASP A 352 16.61 -7.49 17.30
N LEU A 353 16.66 -6.16 17.32
CA LEU A 353 16.63 -5.37 18.55
C LEU A 353 15.22 -5.19 19.12
N PHE A 354 14.21 -5.11 18.25
CA PHE A 354 12.84 -4.75 18.62
C PHE A 354 11.81 -5.68 17.92
N PRO A 355 11.85 -7.01 18.17
CA PRO A 355 11.09 -7.98 17.39
C PRO A 355 9.57 -7.91 17.61
N ASP A 356 9.13 -7.33 18.74
CA ASP A 356 7.71 -7.19 19.10
C ASP A 356 7.03 -6.01 18.38
N TYR A 357 7.79 -5.15 17.70
CA TYR A 357 7.29 -3.98 16.98
C TYR A 357 7.25 -4.29 15.48
N PHE A 358 6.08 -4.15 14.86
CA PHE A 358 5.97 -4.42 13.43
C PHE A 358 6.66 -3.33 12.61
N ILE A 359 7.23 -3.71 11.47
CA ILE A 359 7.73 -2.76 10.47
C ILE A 359 6.72 -2.69 9.33
N LEU A 360 6.40 -1.48 8.86
CA LEU A 360 5.49 -1.24 7.75
C LEU A 360 6.15 -0.30 6.75
N ALA A 361 6.22 -0.69 5.48
CA ALA A 361 6.56 0.25 4.42
C ALA A 361 5.33 1.13 4.16
N THR A 362 5.38 2.37 4.64
CA THR A 362 4.24 3.29 4.69
C THR A 362 4.12 4.15 3.45
N GLU A 363 5.17 4.24 2.64
CA GLU A 363 5.21 5.02 1.42
C GLU A 363 6.35 4.58 0.49
N ALA A 364 6.03 4.52 -0.80
CA ALA A 364 6.98 4.31 -1.88
C ALA A 364 6.44 4.86 -3.21
N CYS A 365 7.27 5.58 -3.97
CA CYS A 365 6.99 5.98 -5.35
C CYS A 365 8.25 6.07 -6.22
N ILE A 366 8.09 6.02 -7.55
CA ILE A 366 9.19 6.15 -8.52
C ILE A 366 8.98 7.46 -9.29
N GLY A 367 10.07 8.07 -9.76
CA GLY A 367 10.04 9.38 -10.42
C GLY A 367 10.35 10.52 -9.46
N SER A 368 10.58 10.23 -8.18
CA SER A 368 10.88 11.22 -7.14
C SER A 368 12.29 11.81 -7.25
N HIS A 369 13.19 11.19 -8.01
CA HIS A 369 14.56 11.67 -8.18
C HIS A 369 14.67 12.64 -9.35
N PHE A 370 15.45 13.71 -9.19
CA PHE A 370 15.58 14.78 -10.21
C PHE A 370 16.13 14.30 -11.58
N TRP A 371 16.74 13.11 -11.65
CA TRP A 371 17.26 12.51 -12.87
C TRP A 371 16.28 11.51 -13.52
N GLU A 372 15.17 11.21 -12.85
CA GLU A 372 14.11 10.37 -13.37
C GLU A 372 13.06 11.21 -14.08
N ARG A 373 12.34 10.61 -15.03
CA ARG A 373 11.14 11.24 -15.60
C ARG A 373 9.97 10.96 -14.69
N ASP A 374 9.03 11.89 -14.54
CA ASP A 374 7.91 11.74 -13.62
C ASP A 374 7.04 10.52 -13.99
N VAL A 375 6.36 10.58 -15.15
CA VAL A 375 5.52 9.48 -15.68
C VAL A 375 6.17 8.83 -16.90
N ILE A 376 6.27 7.49 -16.88
CA ILE A 376 6.67 6.70 -18.06
C ILE A 376 5.62 5.62 -18.28
N LEU A 377 4.68 5.88 -19.20
CA LEU A 377 3.60 4.95 -19.52
C LEU A 377 4.14 3.61 -20.05
N GLY A 378 3.70 2.52 -19.43
CA GLY A 378 4.06 1.16 -19.82
C GLY A 378 5.45 0.69 -19.38
N CYS A 379 6.14 1.39 -18.49
CA CYS A 379 7.51 1.06 -18.09
C CYS A 379 7.59 -0.22 -17.24
N TRP A 380 8.09 -1.32 -17.84
CA TRP A 380 8.28 -2.60 -17.14
C TRP A 380 9.29 -2.50 -15.99
N ASP A 381 10.37 -1.73 -16.19
CA ASP A 381 11.45 -1.62 -15.21
C ASP A 381 10.98 -0.94 -13.91
N ARG A 382 9.95 -0.08 -13.98
CA ARG A 382 9.28 0.47 -12.79
C ARG A 382 8.48 -0.59 -12.05
N GLY A 383 7.79 -1.47 -12.77
CA GLY A 383 7.17 -2.66 -12.18
C GLY A 383 8.19 -3.56 -11.46
N ASN A 384 9.32 -3.84 -12.11
CA ASN A 384 10.43 -4.61 -11.53
C ASN A 384 10.90 -4.00 -10.21
N GLN A 385 11.04 -2.68 -10.12
CA GLN A 385 11.44 -1.97 -8.90
C GLN A 385 10.43 -2.15 -7.75
N TYR A 386 9.12 -2.05 -8.01
CA TYR A 386 8.08 -2.30 -7.00
C TYR A 386 8.18 -3.71 -6.45
N SER A 387 8.17 -4.73 -7.33
CA SER A 387 8.22 -6.12 -6.88
C SER A 387 9.55 -6.49 -6.20
N HIS A 388 10.65 -5.90 -6.64
CA HIS A 388 11.97 -6.07 -6.01
C HIS A 388 11.96 -5.51 -4.58
N SER A 389 11.45 -4.29 -4.39
CA SER A 389 11.31 -3.68 -3.07
C SER A 389 10.38 -4.49 -2.18
N ILE A 390 9.19 -4.86 -2.66
CA ILE A 390 8.23 -5.66 -1.88
C ILE A 390 8.84 -7.00 -1.45
N LEU A 391 9.55 -7.71 -2.35
CA LEU A 391 10.23 -8.95 -2.00
C LEU A 391 11.38 -8.73 -1.00
N THR A 392 12.12 -7.63 -1.13
CA THR A 392 13.18 -7.26 -0.20
C THR A 392 12.58 -6.99 1.18
N ASP A 393 11.54 -6.19 1.27
CA ASP A 393 10.86 -5.83 2.51
C ASP A 393 10.24 -7.05 3.20
N LEU A 394 9.48 -7.87 2.46
CA LEU A 394 8.86 -9.08 3.01
C LEU A 394 9.89 -10.14 3.45
N ASN A 395 11.06 -10.20 2.82
CA ASN A 395 12.13 -11.08 3.28
C ASN A 395 12.87 -10.54 4.51
N ASN A 396 12.68 -9.26 4.85
CA ASN A 396 13.32 -8.56 5.97
C ASN A 396 12.29 -8.02 6.98
N PHE A 397 11.31 -8.86 7.34
CA PHE A 397 10.34 -8.66 8.42
C PHE A 397 9.32 -7.52 8.28
N VAL A 398 9.29 -6.82 7.15
CA VAL A 398 8.23 -5.84 6.89
C VAL A 398 6.90 -6.58 6.72
N THR A 399 5.85 -6.02 7.34
CA THR A 399 4.52 -6.63 7.46
C THR A 399 3.55 -6.17 6.38
N GLY A 400 3.83 -5.09 5.67
CA GLY A 400 2.98 -4.59 4.60
C GLY A 400 3.64 -3.48 3.82
N TRP A 401 3.03 -3.10 2.70
CA TRP A 401 3.62 -2.16 1.75
C TRP A 401 2.55 -1.25 1.16
N ILE A 402 2.72 0.05 1.31
CA ILE A 402 1.77 1.08 0.89
C ILE A 402 2.43 1.91 -0.21
N ASP A 403 1.82 1.87 -1.40
CA ASP A 403 2.13 2.74 -2.52
C ASP A 403 1.81 4.21 -2.21
N TRP A 404 2.39 5.13 -2.97
CA TRP A 404 2.08 6.54 -2.86
C TRP A 404 0.73 6.91 -3.45
N ASN A 405 0.68 7.68 -4.54
CA ASN A 405 -0.59 8.13 -5.08
C ASN A 405 -1.32 7.00 -5.80
N LEU A 406 -2.57 6.67 -5.38
CA LEU A 406 -3.38 5.66 -6.09
C LEU A 406 -3.58 5.96 -7.58
N ALA A 407 -3.63 7.24 -7.94
CA ALA A 407 -3.77 7.72 -9.30
C ALA A 407 -3.12 9.10 -9.47
N LEU A 408 -2.47 9.33 -10.60
CA LEU A 408 -1.97 10.65 -11.03
C LEU A 408 -2.40 10.92 -12.47
N ASP A 409 -2.22 12.15 -12.95
CA ASP A 409 -2.41 12.48 -14.36
C ASP A 409 -1.17 12.15 -15.21
N LEU A 410 -1.23 12.49 -16.50
CA LEU A 410 -0.13 12.28 -17.46
C LEU A 410 1.15 13.06 -17.12
N GLU A 411 1.06 14.11 -16.29
CA GLU A 411 2.21 14.91 -15.83
C GLU A 411 2.78 14.36 -14.51
N GLY A 412 2.06 13.48 -13.81
CA GLY A 412 2.45 12.98 -12.50
C GLY A 412 1.95 13.85 -11.35
N GLY A 413 0.89 14.62 -11.58
CA GLY A 413 0.31 15.56 -10.62
C GLY A 413 -1.20 15.39 -10.41
N PRO A 414 -1.90 16.45 -9.93
CA PRO A 414 -1.34 17.77 -9.60
C PRO A 414 -0.38 17.72 -8.41
N ASN A 415 0.54 18.67 -8.31
CA ASN A 415 1.44 18.84 -7.16
C ASN A 415 1.84 20.32 -7.07
N TRP A 416 1.56 21.00 -5.95
CA TRP A 416 1.69 22.47 -5.88
C TRP A 416 3.14 22.97 -5.93
N VAL A 417 4.12 22.10 -5.71
CA VAL A 417 5.56 22.40 -5.82
C VAL A 417 6.21 21.76 -7.05
N GLN A 418 5.42 21.16 -7.94
CA GLN A 418 5.90 20.46 -9.15
C GLN A 418 6.85 19.29 -8.83
N ASN A 419 6.65 18.64 -7.67
CA ASN A 419 7.37 17.42 -7.29
C ASN A 419 6.64 16.19 -7.86
N TYR A 420 6.54 16.10 -9.18
CA TYR A 420 5.79 15.06 -9.87
C TYR A 420 6.47 13.69 -9.77
N VAL A 421 5.66 12.63 -9.80
CA VAL A 421 6.11 11.23 -9.71
C VAL A 421 5.21 10.32 -10.56
N ASP A 422 5.56 9.05 -10.72
CA ASP A 422 4.70 8.06 -11.37
C ASP A 422 3.68 7.48 -10.37
N SER A 423 2.65 6.82 -10.90
CA SER A 423 1.63 6.11 -10.12
C SER A 423 1.24 4.82 -10.85
N PRO A 424 0.86 3.73 -10.16
CA PRO A 424 0.39 2.51 -10.81
C PRO A 424 -0.81 2.71 -11.74
N VAL A 425 -1.59 3.78 -11.54
CA VAL A 425 -2.66 4.20 -12.45
C VAL A 425 -2.46 5.65 -12.90
N ILE A 426 -2.53 5.89 -14.21
CA ILE A 426 -2.42 7.22 -14.81
C ILE A 426 -3.73 7.60 -15.50
N VAL A 427 -4.29 8.76 -15.17
CA VAL A 427 -5.58 9.27 -15.65
C VAL A 427 -5.39 10.22 -16.82
N ASP A 428 -6.08 9.97 -17.93
CA ASP A 428 -6.23 10.91 -19.04
C ASP A 428 -7.67 11.45 -19.06
N ARG A 429 -7.89 12.51 -18.26
CA ARG A 429 -9.21 13.13 -18.11
C ARG A 429 -9.81 13.58 -19.43
N LYS A 430 -8.99 14.03 -20.39
CA LYS A 430 -9.48 14.55 -21.69
C LYS A 430 -10.16 13.47 -22.51
N LYS A 431 -9.79 12.20 -22.29
CA LYS A 431 -10.33 11.04 -22.98
C LYS A 431 -11.26 10.18 -22.13
N ASP A 432 -11.51 10.57 -20.87
CA ASP A 432 -12.28 9.78 -19.89
C ASP A 432 -11.80 8.32 -19.74
N LEU A 433 -10.47 8.16 -19.64
CA LEU A 433 -9.82 6.85 -19.49
C LEU A 433 -8.66 6.91 -18.51
N PHE A 434 -8.17 5.74 -18.12
CA PHE A 434 -6.95 5.58 -17.34
C PHE A 434 -6.12 4.41 -17.85
N TYR A 435 -4.82 4.44 -17.56
CA TYR A 435 -3.86 3.41 -17.91
C TYR A 435 -3.38 2.72 -16.63
N LYS A 436 -3.53 1.39 -16.57
CA LYS A 436 -2.92 0.56 -15.53
C LYS A 436 -1.48 0.25 -15.96
N GLN A 437 -0.52 0.80 -15.23
CA GLN A 437 0.91 0.64 -15.47
C GLN A 437 1.37 -0.78 -15.11
N PRO A 438 2.55 -1.24 -15.57
CA PRO A 438 3.16 -2.47 -15.07
C PRO A 438 3.23 -2.53 -13.54
N MET A 439 3.51 -1.40 -12.86
CA MET A 439 3.53 -1.30 -11.40
C MET A 439 2.24 -1.84 -10.75
N PHE A 440 1.07 -1.58 -11.33
CA PHE A 440 -0.22 -2.08 -10.84
C PHE A 440 -0.25 -3.62 -10.79
N TYR A 441 0.23 -4.27 -11.84
CA TYR A 441 0.24 -5.72 -11.94
C TYR A 441 1.30 -6.35 -11.05
N HIS A 442 2.48 -5.73 -10.95
CA HIS A 442 3.53 -6.15 -10.02
C HIS A 442 3.03 -6.09 -8.57
N LEU A 443 2.32 -5.03 -8.16
CA LEU A 443 1.63 -4.95 -6.87
C LEU A 443 0.57 -6.04 -6.71
N GLY A 444 -0.22 -6.28 -7.76
CA GLY A 444 -1.26 -7.32 -7.79
C GLY A 444 -0.74 -8.74 -7.56
N HIS A 445 0.52 -9.05 -7.91
CA HIS A 445 1.17 -10.33 -7.61
C HIS A 445 1.35 -10.59 -6.10
N PHE A 446 1.26 -9.54 -5.27
CA PHE A 446 1.29 -9.63 -3.81
C PHE A 446 -0.09 -9.40 -3.21
N SER A 447 -0.71 -8.25 -3.48
CA SER A 447 -1.95 -7.82 -2.81
C SER A 447 -3.11 -8.80 -3.01
N LYS A 448 -3.25 -9.34 -4.22
CA LYS A 448 -4.33 -10.28 -4.55
C LYS A 448 -4.15 -11.65 -3.90
N PHE A 449 -2.91 -12.11 -3.78
CA PHE A 449 -2.62 -13.49 -3.42
C PHE A 449 -2.19 -13.67 -1.96
N ILE A 450 -1.79 -12.59 -1.29
CA ILE A 450 -1.29 -12.59 0.09
C ILE A 450 -2.27 -11.77 0.97
N PRO A 451 -3.43 -12.34 1.35
CA PRO A 451 -4.39 -11.66 2.21
C PRO A 451 -3.82 -11.40 3.60
N GLU A 452 -4.41 -10.45 4.32
CA GLU A 452 -4.10 -10.17 5.73
C GLU A 452 -4.07 -11.45 6.57
N GLY A 453 -3.06 -11.56 7.43
CA GLY A 453 -2.82 -12.72 8.28
C GLY A 453 -2.00 -13.83 7.63
N SER A 454 -1.69 -13.74 6.33
CA SER A 454 -0.72 -14.65 5.70
C SER A 454 0.63 -14.57 6.41
N GLN A 455 1.27 -15.72 6.65
CA GLN A 455 2.53 -15.79 7.37
C GLN A 455 3.67 -16.12 6.40
N ARG A 456 4.74 -15.32 6.40
CA ARG A 456 5.94 -15.64 5.63
C ARG A 456 6.60 -16.89 6.22
N ILE A 457 7.01 -17.81 5.35
CA ILE A 457 7.69 -19.07 5.69
C ILE A 457 9.06 -19.17 5.04
N GLY A 458 9.88 -20.10 5.52
CA GLY A 458 11.22 -20.36 4.98
C GLY A 458 11.19 -20.91 3.56
N LEU A 459 12.19 -20.53 2.76
CA LEU A 459 12.44 -21.11 1.45
C LEU A 459 13.94 -21.44 1.34
N VAL A 460 14.26 -22.74 1.41
CA VAL A 460 15.64 -23.25 1.36
C VAL A 460 16.05 -23.45 -0.10
N VAL A 461 17.24 -22.97 -0.44
CA VAL A 461 17.74 -22.93 -1.82
C VAL A 461 18.93 -23.87 -1.94
N SER A 462 18.84 -24.91 -2.79
CA SER A 462 19.89 -25.94 -2.85
C SER A 462 21.11 -25.56 -3.70
N LYS A 463 20.97 -24.62 -4.63
CA LYS A 463 22.07 -24.11 -5.48
C LYS A 463 21.75 -22.67 -5.88
N LYS A 464 22.60 -21.72 -5.51
CA LYS A 464 22.57 -20.38 -6.11
C LYS A 464 23.30 -20.47 -7.44
N SER A 465 22.61 -20.29 -8.57
CA SER A 465 23.30 -20.03 -9.83
C SER A 465 24.09 -18.73 -9.66
N CYS A 466 25.43 -18.78 -9.72
CA CYS A 466 26.29 -17.61 -9.54
C CYS A 466 26.05 -16.48 -10.57
N LYS A 467 25.22 -16.70 -11.60
CA LYS A 467 24.97 -15.74 -12.69
C LYS A 467 23.55 -15.13 -12.70
N CYS A 468 22.57 -15.73 -11.99
CA CYS A 468 21.18 -15.25 -11.96
C CYS A 468 20.60 -15.43 -10.54
N SER A 469 20.44 -14.36 -9.77
CA SER A 469 19.74 -14.39 -8.50
C SER A 469 18.27 -14.03 -8.71
N MET A 470 17.44 -15.04 -9.02
CA MET A 470 15.99 -14.85 -8.95
C MET A 470 15.58 -14.45 -7.53
N GLU A 471 14.54 -13.64 -7.42
CA GLU A 471 14.02 -13.16 -6.16
C GLU A 471 12.68 -13.84 -5.87
N TYR A 472 12.43 -14.17 -4.60
CA TYR A 472 11.25 -14.95 -4.23
C TYR A 472 10.90 -14.80 -2.76
N ALA A 473 9.64 -15.08 -2.44
CA ALA A 473 9.15 -15.22 -1.09
C ALA A 473 7.99 -16.22 -1.05
N ALA A 474 7.84 -16.91 0.07
CA ALA A 474 6.83 -17.93 0.28
C ALA A 474 5.97 -17.60 1.51
N PHE A 475 4.68 -17.88 1.41
CA PHE A 475 3.69 -17.54 2.42
C PHE A 475 2.70 -18.70 2.64
N LEU A 476 2.27 -18.87 3.88
CA LEU A 476 1.12 -19.68 4.25
C LEU A 476 -0.08 -18.76 4.52
N ARG A 477 -1.14 -18.93 3.74
CA ARG A 477 -2.37 -18.16 3.89
C ARG A 477 -3.21 -18.63 5.09
N PRO A 478 -4.11 -17.79 5.64
CA PRO A 478 -5.01 -18.19 6.72
C PRO A 478 -5.93 -19.36 6.38
N ASP A 479 -6.23 -19.55 5.10
CA ASP A 479 -7.02 -20.67 4.56
C ASP A 479 -6.21 -21.98 4.41
N GLY A 480 -4.93 -21.98 4.76
CA GLY A 480 -4.02 -23.13 4.70
C GLY A 480 -3.34 -23.34 3.34
N ALA A 481 -3.64 -22.53 2.32
CA ALA A 481 -2.96 -22.59 1.04
C ALA A 481 -1.55 -21.98 1.11
N ALA A 482 -0.65 -22.49 0.25
CA ALA A 482 0.68 -21.92 0.07
C ALA A 482 0.69 -20.97 -1.13
N VAL A 483 1.47 -19.89 -0.99
CA VAL A 483 1.75 -18.93 -2.07
C VAL A 483 3.24 -18.75 -2.21
N VAL A 484 3.74 -18.75 -3.45
CA VAL A 484 5.12 -18.37 -3.77
C VAL A 484 5.10 -17.32 -4.87
N VAL A 485 5.77 -16.19 -4.63
CA VAL A 485 6.02 -15.17 -5.64
C VAL A 485 7.46 -15.33 -6.12
N VAL A 486 7.68 -15.30 -7.44
CA VAL A 486 8.99 -15.38 -8.09
C VAL A 486 9.12 -14.23 -9.07
N LEU A 487 10.22 -13.48 -8.98
CA LEU A 487 10.56 -12.38 -9.86
C LEU A 487 11.87 -12.69 -10.60
N ASN A 488 11.81 -12.61 -11.93
CA ASN A 488 12.97 -12.67 -12.82
C ASN A 488 13.15 -11.32 -13.52
N ARG A 489 14.12 -10.53 -13.07
CA ARG A 489 14.51 -9.24 -13.67
C ARG A 489 15.58 -9.38 -14.75
N TYR A 490 15.99 -10.60 -15.10
CA TYR A 490 17.01 -10.85 -16.11
C TYR A 490 16.38 -11.03 -17.49
N SER A 491 17.19 -10.80 -18.52
CA SER A 491 16.82 -10.97 -19.94
C SER A 491 16.86 -12.43 -20.43
N THR A 492 17.02 -13.39 -19.52
CA THR A 492 17.10 -14.81 -19.83
C THR A 492 16.10 -15.62 -19.01
N ASP A 493 15.53 -16.64 -19.63
CA ASP A 493 14.66 -17.61 -18.98
C ASP A 493 15.45 -18.42 -17.95
N VAL A 494 14.87 -18.61 -16.77
CA VAL A 494 15.48 -19.38 -15.69
C VAL A 494 14.59 -20.58 -15.36
N PRO A 495 15.01 -21.82 -15.68
CA PRO A 495 14.32 -23.02 -15.21
C PRO A 495 14.55 -23.22 -13.72
N PHE A 496 13.49 -23.58 -12.99
CA PHE A 496 13.55 -23.81 -11.55
C PHE A 496 12.51 -24.82 -11.09
N ARG A 497 12.63 -25.25 -9.83
CA ARG A 497 11.67 -26.15 -9.18
C ARG A 497 11.21 -25.58 -7.86
N ILE A 498 9.93 -25.69 -7.56
CA ILE A 498 9.38 -25.46 -6.21
C ILE A 498 9.09 -26.83 -5.59
N SER A 499 9.52 -27.05 -4.35
CA SER A 499 9.22 -28.27 -3.59
C SER A 499 8.40 -27.93 -2.36
N ASP A 500 7.22 -28.54 -2.25
CA ASP A 500 6.47 -28.61 -1.00
C ASP A 500 6.55 -30.06 -0.48
N PRO A 501 7.26 -30.33 0.62
CA PRO A 501 7.44 -31.69 1.14
C PRO A 501 6.14 -32.45 1.42
N GLY A 502 5.04 -31.75 1.65
CA GLY A 502 3.73 -32.37 1.89
C GLY A 502 2.93 -32.71 0.62
N VAL A 503 3.36 -32.23 -0.56
CA VAL A 503 2.58 -32.34 -1.81
C VAL A 503 3.40 -32.90 -2.97
N GLY A 504 4.60 -32.38 -3.22
CA GLY A 504 5.46 -32.79 -4.34
C GLY A 504 6.25 -31.62 -4.94
N PHE A 505 6.47 -31.67 -6.25
CA PHE A 505 7.26 -30.68 -6.98
C PHE A 505 6.49 -29.97 -8.09
N ILE A 506 6.77 -28.68 -8.26
CA ILE A 506 6.37 -27.87 -9.42
C ILE A 506 7.62 -27.60 -10.25
N GLU A 507 7.63 -28.04 -11.50
CA GLU A 507 8.64 -27.65 -12.48
C GLU A 507 8.16 -26.43 -13.25
N ALA A 508 9.00 -25.41 -13.32
CA ALA A 508 8.64 -24.14 -13.92
C ALA A 508 9.83 -23.50 -14.63
N VAL A 509 9.50 -22.55 -15.49
CA VAL A 509 10.44 -21.60 -16.07
C VAL A 509 9.94 -20.23 -15.65
N ALA A 510 10.84 -19.38 -15.17
CA ALA A 510 10.59 -17.96 -15.01
C ALA A 510 11.10 -17.27 -16.28
N PRO A 511 10.21 -16.86 -17.20
CA PRO A 511 10.63 -16.18 -18.42
C PRO A 511 11.45 -14.92 -18.14
N ALA A 512 12.24 -14.49 -19.10
CA ALA A 512 12.90 -13.20 -19.06
C ALA A 512 11.91 -12.06 -18.74
N ASP A 513 12.31 -11.14 -17.87
CA ASP A 513 11.51 -9.98 -17.46
C ASP A 513 10.07 -10.36 -17.09
N SER A 514 9.92 -11.24 -16.08
CA SER A 514 8.63 -11.76 -15.65
C SER A 514 8.48 -11.84 -14.13
N ILE A 515 7.24 -11.83 -13.69
CA ILE A 515 6.84 -12.10 -12.32
C ILE A 515 5.73 -13.17 -12.34
N GLN A 516 5.85 -14.13 -11.42
CA GLN A 516 4.95 -15.26 -11.32
C GLN A 516 4.49 -15.44 -9.88
N THR A 517 3.20 -15.73 -9.69
CA THR A 517 2.64 -16.13 -8.38
C THR A 517 2.04 -17.52 -8.50
N TYR A 518 2.50 -18.43 -7.65
CA TYR A 518 2.03 -19.80 -7.55
C TYR A 518 1.15 -19.96 -6.31
N LEU A 519 0.00 -20.62 -6.45
CA LEU A 519 -0.96 -20.87 -5.36
C LEU A 519 -1.42 -22.33 -5.39
N TRP A 520 -1.39 -23.01 -4.25
CA TRP A 520 -1.88 -24.38 -4.13
C TRP A 520 -2.38 -24.75 -2.74
N ARG A 521 -3.21 -25.78 -2.69
CA ARG A 521 -3.66 -26.44 -1.47
C ARG A 521 -2.59 -27.41 -0.96
N ARG A 522 -2.30 -27.36 0.35
CA ARG A 522 -1.32 -28.28 0.98
C ARG A 522 -1.93 -29.55 1.55
N GLN A 523 -3.21 -29.50 1.95
CA GLN A 523 -3.96 -30.61 2.56
C GLN A 523 -5.45 -30.51 2.23
#